data_AF-A0A094K0U9-F1
#
_entry.id   AF-A0A094K0U9-F1
#
_cell.length_a   1.000
_cell.length_b   1.000
_cell.length_c   1.000
_cell.angle_alpha   90.00
_cell.angle_beta   90.00
_cell.angle_gamma   90.00
#
_symmetry.space_group_name_H-M   'P 1'
#
loop_
_entity.id
_entity.type
_entity.pdbx_description
1 polymer ?
#
loop_
_entity_poly.entity_id
_entity_poly.type
_entity_poly.pdbx_seq_one_letter_code
_entity_poly.pdbx_strand_id
1 'polypeptide(L)'
;MNKLKLFVALMLTMLFSMNSNAIEQREAHKQAIGKDCKVCHDQGMKQPPSDTTCLKCHNIDDLVKKSKRSDEDKWQNPHNNLHYGKDLPCIECHGEHVKKQPLCKNCHTFKFDKFPG
;
A
#
# COMPACT_ATOMS: atom_id res chain seq x y z
N MET A 1 -4.14 -38.58 -38.99
CA MET A 1 -3.92 -37.16 -38.67
C MET A 1 -2.48 -36.79 -39.00
N ASN A 2 -2.25 -35.79 -39.87
CA ASN A 2 -0.89 -35.40 -40.26
C ASN A 2 -0.12 -34.89 -39.04
N LYS A 3 1.13 -35.32 -38.87
CA LYS A 3 2.01 -34.90 -37.77
C LYS A 3 2.07 -33.37 -37.63
N LEU A 4 1.92 -32.65 -38.74
CA LEU A 4 1.80 -31.19 -38.80
C LEU A 4 0.55 -30.63 -38.09
N LYS A 5 -0.62 -31.27 -38.27
CA LYS A 5 -1.86 -30.86 -37.59
C LYS A 5 -1.81 -31.12 -36.08
N LEU A 6 -1.13 -32.20 -35.68
CA LEU A 6 -0.89 -32.52 -34.27
C LEU A 6 0.07 -31.50 -33.61
N PHE A 7 1.12 -31.10 -34.33
CA PHE A 7 2.09 -30.09 -33.88
C PHE A 7 1.46 -28.69 -33.74
N VAL A 8 0.64 -28.28 -34.71
CA VAL A 8 -0.06 -26.98 -34.68
C VAL A 8 -1.08 -26.93 -33.53
N ALA A 9 -1.81 -28.02 -33.28
CA ALA A 9 -2.74 -28.10 -32.16
C ALA A 9 -2.04 -28.03 -30.79
N LEU A 10 -0.85 -28.63 -30.66
CA LEU A 10 -0.05 -28.62 -29.42
C LEU A 10 0.60 -27.26 -29.14
N MET A 11 0.98 -26.51 -30.18
CA MET A 11 1.49 -25.13 -30.06
C MET A 11 0.40 -24.14 -29.66
N LEU A 12 -0.83 -24.32 -30.16
CA LEU A 12 -1.95 -23.41 -29.88
C LEU A 12 -2.44 -23.51 -28.42
N THR A 13 -2.28 -24.67 -27.76
CA THR A 13 -2.63 -24.85 -26.35
C THR A 13 -1.61 -24.26 -25.36
N MET A 14 -0.34 -24.12 -25.74
CA MET A 14 0.69 -23.48 -24.89
C MET A 14 0.59 -21.94 -24.83
N LEU A 15 -0.11 -21.30 -25.78
CA LEU A 15 -0.23 -19.84 -25.84
C LEU A 15 -1.29 -19.26 -24.88
N PHE A 16 -2.08 -20.10 -24.21
CA PHE A 16 -3.17 -19.65 -23.31
C PHE A 16 -2.78 -19.54 -21.83
N SER A 17 -1.56 -19.88 -21.44
CA SER A 17 -1.10 -19.74 -20.04
C SER A 17 -0.57 -18.34 -19.73
N MET A 18 -1.35 -17.29 -20.01
CA MET A 18 -1.06 -15.97 -19.45
C MET A 18 -1.67 -15.90 -18.04
N ASN A 19 -0.83 -16.15 -17.03
CA ASN A 19 -1.18 -15.85 -15.65
C ASN A 19 -1.32 -14.33 -15.51
N SER A 20 -2.54 -13.83 -15.39
CA SER A 20 -2.77 -12.47 -14.91
C SER A 20 -2.39 -12.43 -13.44
N ASN A 21 -1.15 -12.01 -13.13
CA ASN A 21 -0.80 -11.65 -11.76
C ASN A 21 -1.62 -10.42 -11.39
N ALA A 22 -2.75 -10.64 -10.71
CA ALA A 22 -3.52 -9.55 -10.15
C ALA A 22 -2.65 -8.86 -9.10
N ILE A 23 -2.37 -7.57 -9.27
CA ILE A 23 -1.73 -6.76 -8.24
C ILE A 23 -2.72 -6.64 -7.09
N GLU A 24 -2.35 -7.18 -5.93
CA GLU A 24 -3.22 -7.24 -4.76
C GLU A 24 -3.34 -5.86 -4.11
N GLN A 25 -4.58 -5.42 -3.85
CA GLN A 25 -4.89 -4.22 -3.08
C GLN A 25 -5.26 -4.58 -1.64
N ARG A 26 -4.98 -3.66 -0.73
CA ARG A 26 -5.53 -3.56 0.63
C ARG A 26 -7.01 -3.83 0.64
N GLU A 27 -7.52 -4.84 1.35
CA GLU A 27 -8.97 -5.06 1.48
C GLU A 27 -9.72 -3.79 1.93
N ALA A 28 -9.15 -2.99 2.83
CA ALA A 28 -9.73 -1.72 3.27
C ALA A 28 -9.87 -0.70 2.11
N HIS A 29 -8.83 -0.54 1.29
CA HIS A 29 -8.89 0.34 0.14
C HIS A 29 -9.72 -0.27 -0.99
N LYS A 30 -9.54 -1.54 -1.33
CA LYS A 30 -10.37 -2.27 -2.30
C LYS A 30 -11.87 -2.12 -2.04
N GLN A 31 -12.31 -2.15 -0.78
CA GLN A 31 -13.72 -1.90 -0.42
C GLN A 31 -14.15 -0.44 -0.67
N ALA A 32 -13.28 0.53 -0.40
CA ALA A 32 -13.57 1.95 -0.54
C ALA A 32 -13.43 2.50 -1.98
N ILE A 33 -12.46 2.02 -2.76
CA ILE A 33 -12.08 2.53 -4.09
C ILE A 33 -12.30 1.52 -5.22
N GLY A 34 -12.50 0.24 -4.92
CA GLY A 34 -12.69 -0.80 -5.93
C GLY A 34 -11.47 -0.93 -6.85
N LYS A 35 -11.73 -1.02 -8.16
CA LYS A 35 -10.72 -1.29 -9.20
C LYS A 35 -10.14 -0.04 -9.86
N ASP A 36 -10.47 1.16 -9.38
CA ASP A 36 -9.96 2.39 -9.99
C ASP A 36 -8.54 2.71 -9.50
N CYS A 37 -7.54 2.17 -10.21
CA CYS A 37 -6.14 2.36 -9.88
C CYS A 37 -5.70 3.84 -9.94
N LYS A 38 -6.41 4.70 -10.69
CA LYS A 38 -6.05 6.12 -10.85
C LYS A 38 -6.30 6.94 -9.59
N VAL A 39 -7.06 6.40 -8.63
CA VAL A 39 -7.29 7.08 -7.34
C VAL A 39 -5.97 7.33 -6.61
N CYS A 40 -5.03 6.37 -6.68
CA CYS A 40 -3.72 6.47 -6.04
C CYS A 40 -2.58 6.75 -7.05
N HIS A 41 -2.59 6.16 -8.25
CA HIS A 41 -1.48 6.28 -9.21
C HIS A 41 -1.46 7.63 -9.95
N ASP A 42 -1.17 8.71 -9.24
CA ASP A 42 -1.09 10.07 -9.76
C ASP A 42 0.23 10.38 -10.50
N GLN A 43 1.28 9.60 -10.21
CA GLN A 43 2.61 9.71 -10.82
C GLN A 43 2.90 8.57 -11.82
N GLY A 44 1.87 7.78 -12.15
CA GLY A 44 1.97 6.62 -13.04
C GLY A 44 2.07 5.28 -12.30
N MET A 45 1.84 4.20 -13.02
CA MET A 45 1.61 2.86 -12.44
C MET A 45 2.83 2.24 -11.76
N LYS A 46 4.05 2.71 -12.08
CA LYS A 46 5.31 2.19 -11.53
C LYS A 46 5.96 3.14 -10.53
N GLN A 47 5.33 4.29 -10.26
CA GLN A 47 5.82 5.25 -9.30
C GLN A 47 4.98 5.17 -8.02
N PRO A 48 5.58 5.43 -6.85
CA PRO A 48 4.82 5.59 -5.62
C PRO A 48 3.81 6.75 -5.75
N PRO A 49 2.64 6.64 -5.11
CA PRO A 49 1.66 7.72 -5.08
C PRO A 49 2.22 8.91 -4.28
N SER A 50 1.74 10.12 -4.56
CA SER A 50 2.02 11.27 -3.69
C SER A 50 1.18 11.20 -2.43
N ASP A 51 1.65 11.83 -1.33
CA ASP A 51 0.86 11.97 -0.11
C ASP A 51 -0.47 12.69 -0.34
N THR A 52 -0.53 13.58 -1.34
CA THR A 52 -1.76 14.28 -1.71
C THR A 52 -2.89 13.31 -2.03
N THR A 53 -2.61 12.15 -2.63
CA THR A 53 -3.66 11.15 -2.92
C THR A 53 -4.24 10.54 -1.65
N CYS A 54 -3.41 10.29 -0.64
CA CYS A 54 -3.83 9.82 0.67
C CYS A 54 -4.68 10.89 1.36
N LEU A 55 -4.21 12.13 1.33
CA LEU A 55 -4.80 13.28 2.02
C LEU A 55 -6.14 13.74 1.42
N LYS A 56 -6.48 13.33 0.19
CA LYS A 56 -7.82 13.53 -0.39
C LYS A 56 -8.93 12.85 0.42
N CYS A 57 -8.61 11.74 1.11
CA CYS A 57 -9.57 10.95 1.88
C CYS A 57 -9.23 10.91 3.39
N HIS A 58 -7.95 11.05 3.74
CA HIS A 58 -7.47 10.96 5.11
C HIS A 58 -6.96 12.30 5.62
N ASN A 59 -7.67 12.93 6.55
CA ASN A 59 -7.19 14.15 7.18
C ASN A 59 -6.08 13.85 8.20
N ILE A 60 -4.92 14.48 8.05
CA ILE A 60 -3.75 14.24 8.92
C ILE A 60 -4.01 14.61 10.38
N ASP A 61 -4.76 15.67 10.67
CA ASP A 61 -5.06 16.07 12.05
C ASP A 61 -5.98 15.08 12.75
N ASP A 62 -6.94 14.52 12.02
CA ASP A 62 -7.79 13.44 12.53
C ASP A 62 -6.98 12.17 12.83
N LEU A 63 -6.01 11.84 11.96
CA LEU A 63 -5.11 10.71 12.19
C LEU A 63 -4.26 10.94 13.44
N VAL A 64 -3.66 12.12 13.59
CA VAL A 64 -2.87 12.52 14.76
C VAL A 64 -3.69 12.40 16.04
N LYS A 65 -4.94 12.87 16.01
CA LYS A 65 -5.86 12.77 17.15
C LYS A 65 -6.21 11.32 17.48
N LYS A 66 -6.49 10.50 16.47
CA LYS A 66 -6.82 9.07 16.64
C LYS A 66 -5.64 8.23 17.14
N SER A 67 -4.42 8.61 16.79
CA SER A 67 -3.18 7.95 17.24
C SER A 67 -2.50 8.65 18.41
N LYS A 68 -3.23 9.54 19.11
CA LYS A 68 -2.70 10.23 20.30
C LYS A 68 -2.22 9.22 21.34
N ARG A 69 -1.06 9.51 21.92
CA ARG A 69 -0.45 8.79 23.05
C ARG A 69 -0.67 9.56 24.35
N SER A 70 -0.29 8.96 25.49
CA SER A 70 -0.20 9.67 26.76
C SER A 70 0.73 10.89 26.64
N ASP A 71 0.63 11.82 27.57
CA ASP A 71 1.40 13.07 27.48
C ASP A 71 2.93 12.82 27.63
N GLU A 72 3.32 11.79 28.38
CA GLU A 72 4.70 11.30 28.49
C GLU A 72 5.23 10.73 27.16
N ASP A 73 4.38 10.04 26.39
CA ASP A 73 4.73 9.37 25.13
C ASP A 73 4.25 10.15 23.90
N LYS A 74 3.89 11.43 24.04
CA LYS A 74 3.26 12.21 22.97
C LYS A 74 4.07 12.20 21.66
N TRP A 75 5.39 12.12 21.75
CA TRP A 75 6.32 12.10 20.62
C TRP A 75 6.45 10.73 19.93
N GLN A 76 5.86 9.68 20.51
CA GLN A 76 5.71 8.35 19.89
C GLN A 76 4.44 8.25 19.01
N ASN A 77 3.72 9.36 18.82
CA ASN A 77 2.60 9.40 17.90
C ASN A 77 3.10 9.19 16.45
N PRO A 78 2.69 8.12 15.76
CA PRO A 78 3.23 7.80 14.43
C PRO A 78 2.92 8.86 13.37
N HIS A 79 1.88 9.66 13.56
CA HIS A 79 1.46 10.71 12.63
C HIS A 79 1.87 12.12 13.09
N ASN A 80 2.50 12.27 14.25
CA ASN A 80 3.11 13.52 14.72
C ASN A 80 4.27 13.20 15.67
N ASN A 81 5.42 12.81 15.10
CA ASN A 81 6.56 12.28 15.86
C ASN A 81 7.68 13.32 16.01
N LEU A 82 8.66 13.01 16.87
CA LEU A 82 9.77 13.93 17.18
C LEU A 82 10.64 14.30 15.97
N HIS A 83 10.90 13.35 15.07
CA HIS A 83 11.88 13.51 14.01
C HIS A 83 11.29 14.21 12.78
N TYR A 84 10.04 13.88 12.44
CA TYR A 84 9.43 14.27 11.18
C TYR A 84 8.14 15.08 11.36
N GLY A 85 7.69 15.31 12.60
CA GLY A 85 6.40 15.94 12.86
C GLY A 85 5.29 15.20 12.13
N LYS A 86 4.52 15.95 11.32
CA LYS A 86 3.42 15.45 10.48
C LYS A 86 3.82 15.20 9.01
N ASP A 87 5.08 15.42 8.66
CA ASP A 87 5.55 15.50 7.27
C ASP A 87 6.23 14.21 6.78
N LEU A 88 6.22 13.14 7.58
CA LEU A 88 6.73 11.83 7.14
C LEU A 88 5.81 11.26 6.05
N PRO A 89 6.33 10.88 4.87
CA PRO A 89 5.47 10.38 3.80
C PRO A 89 4.70 9.13 4.21
N CYS A 90 3.42 9.07 3.82
CA CYS A 90 2.47 8.03 4.24
C CYS A 90 3.01 6.64 3.87
N ILE A 91 3.59 6.57 2.67
CA ILE A 91 4.10 5.34 2.08
C ILE A 91 5.33 4.78 2.78
N GLU A 92 6.02 5.54 3.63
CA GLU A 92 7.19 5.02 4.37
C GLU A 92 6.79 3.90 5.32
N CYS A 93 5.60 4.02 5.92
CA CYS A 93 5.05 3.02 6.81
C CYS A 93 3.92 2.20 6.17
N HIS A 94 3.07 2.81 5.31
CA HIS A 94 1.87 2.18 4.76
C HIS A 94 2.09 1.73 3.30
N GLY A 95 2.17 0.42 3.08
CA GLY A 95 2.37 -0.15 1.73
C GLY A 95 1.13 -0.84 1.18
N GLU A 96 0.62 -0.42 0.02
CA GLU A 96 -0.60 -1.03 -0.57
C GLU A 96 -0.31 -2.40 -1.18
N HIS A 97 0.66 -2.47 -2.09
CA HIS A 97 1.02 -3.70 -2.82
C HIS A 97 2.15 -4.50 -2.18
N VAL A 98 2.66 -4.02 -1.04
CA VAL A 98 3.73 -4.65 -0.27
C VAL A 98 3.47 -4.41 1.21
N LYS A 99 3.55 -5.47 2.02
CA LYS A 99 3.40 -5.34 3.47
C LYS A 99 4.59 -4.57 4.06
N LYS A 100 4.29 -3.48 4.78
CA LYS A 100 5.29 -2.68 5.49
C LYS A 100 5.14 -2.81 7.01
N GLN A 101 6.08 -2.23 7.74
CA GLN A 101 6.08 -2.10 9.19
C GLN A 101 6.26 -0.62 9.54
N PRO A 102 5.89 -0.19 10.76
CA PRO A 102 6.14 1.18 11.20
C PRO A 102 7.64 1.49 11.15
N LEU A 103 8.03 2.56 10.46
CA LEU A 103 9.43 2.99 10.29
C LEU A 103 10.15 3.11 11.63
N CYS A 104 9.45 3.55 12.67
CA CYS A 104 9.98 3.72 14.02
C CYS A 104 10.59 2.42 14.59
N LYS A 105 10.09 1.25 14.19
CA LYS A 105 10.56 -0.05 14.68
C LYS A 105 12.00 -0.37 14.29
N ASN A 106 12.56 0.35 13.32
CA ASN A 106 13.95 0.17 12.93
C ASN A 106 14.93 0.61 14.03
N CYS A 107 14.50 1.53 14.91
CA CYS A 107 15.34 2.08 15.98
C CYS A 107 14.69 1.96 17.38
N HIS A 108 13.37 1.91 17.45
CA HIS A 108 12.62 1.94 18.70
C HIS A 108 11.79 0.66 18.90
N THR A 109 11.48 0.36 20.16
CA THR A 109 10.71 -0.82 20.57
C THR A 109 9.24 -0.50 20.86
N PHE A 110 8.73 0.64 20.37
CA PHE A 110 7.36 1.07 20.59
C PHE A 110 6.34 0.08 20.02
N LYS A 111 5.21 -0.07 20.71
CA LYS A 111 4.09 -0.88 20.26
C LYS A 111 3.06 -0.02 19.54
N PHE A 112 2.64 -0.45 18.34
CA PHE A 112 1.63 0.20 17.51
C PHE A 112 0.47 -0.78 17.29
N ASP A 113 -0.33 -1.02 18.34
CA ASP A 113 -1.35 -2.08 18.36
C ASP A 113 -2.46 -1.87 17.32
N LYS A 114 -2.66 -0.63 16.88
CA LYS A 114 -3.66 -0.24 15.87
C LYS A 114 -3.06 -0.03 14.48
N PHE A 115 -1.86 -0.54 14.21
CA PHE A 115 -1.23 -0.40 12.90
C PHE A 115 -1.94 -1.30 11.87
N PRO A 116 -2.60 -0.75 10.85
CA PRO A 116 -3.33 -1.55 9.86
C PRO A 116 -2.42 -2.20 8.80
N GLY A 117 -1.10 -2.00 8.90
CA GLY A 117 -0.12 -2.33 7.87
C GLY A 117 0.24 -1.12 7.04
#